data_AF-A1BMA6-F1
#
_entry.id   AF-A1BMA6-F1
#
_cell.length_a   1.000
_cell.length_b   1.000
_cell.length_c   1.000
_cell.angle_alpha   90.00
_cell.angle_beta   90.00
_cell.angle_gamma   90.00
#
_symmetry.space_group_name_H-M   'P 1'
#
loop_
_entity.id
_entity.type
_entity.pdbx_description
1 polymer ?
#
loop_
_entity_poly.entity_id
_entity_poly.type
_entity_poly.pdbx_seq_one_letter_code
_entity_poly.pdbx_strand_id
1 'polypeptide(L)' 'IDFARAAALHNNMTTVVFSLEMSKTELAQRIISAETDIPLVALRRADDITPERWNTLNTFWSRLQDAPL' A
#
# COMPACT_ATOMS: atom_id res chain seq x y z
N ILE A 1 -7.57 -5.85 4.85
CA ILE A 1 -7.52 -5.09 3.56
C ILE A 1 -7.08 -5.98 2.40
N ASP A 2 -6.61 -7.20 2.66
CA ASP A 2 -6.02 -8.08 1.64
C ASP A 2 -6.97 -8.51 0.53
N PHE A 3 -8.25 -8.71 0.85
CA PHE A 3 -9.25 -9.02 -0.18
C PHE A 3 -9.43 -7.84 -1.15
N ALA A 4 -9.57 -6.62 -0.63
CA ALA A 4 -9.69 -5.41 -1.44
C ALA A 4 -8.43 -5.16 -2.28
N ARG A 5 -7.25 -5.39 -1.69
CA ARG A 5 -5.96 -5.36 -2.37
C ARG A 5 -5.92 -6.36 -3.52
N ALA A 6 -6.30 -7.61 -3.29
CA ALA A 6 -6.31 -8.65 -4.31
C ALA A 6 -7.33 -8.34 -5.43
N ALA A 7 -8.52 -7.85 -5.10
CA ALA A 7 -9.53 -7.45 -6.07
C ALA A 7 -9.03 -6.31 -6.96
N ALA A 8 -8.54 -5.21 -6.38
CA ALA A 8 -8.11 -4.05 -7.13
C ALA A 8 -6.76 -4.24 -7.86
N LEU A 9 -5.72 -4.74 -7.18
CA LEU A 9 -4.36 -4.81 -7.74
C LEU A 9 -4.12 -6.04 -8.60
N HIS A 10 -4.73 -7.18 -8.27
CA HIS A 10 -4.45 -8.46 -8.95
C HIS A 10 -5.54 -8.85 -9.95
N ASN A 11 -6.79 -8.44 -9.71
CA ASN A 11 -7.94 -8.78 -10.57
C ASN A 11 -8.52 -7.57 -11.30
N ASN A 12 -7.96 -6.37 -11.11
CA ASN A 12 -8.41 -5.12 -11.72
C ASN A 12 -9.92 -4.86 -11.54
N MET A 13 -10.45 -5.26 -10.37
CA MET A 13 -11.85 -5.08 -10.01
C MET A 13 -12.01 -3.82 -9.18
N THR A 14 -12.88 -2.92 -9.63
CA THR A 14 -13.23 -1.71 -8.89
C THR A 14 -13.71 -2.05 -7.49
N THR A 15 -12.97 -1.56 -6.50
CA THR A 15 -13.19 -1.88 -5.10
C THR A 15 -13.34 -0.58 -4.32
N VAL A 16 -14.28 -0.53 -3.38
CA VAL A 16 -14.46 0.61 -2.48
C VAL A 16 -14.35 0.11 -1.05
N VAL A 17 -13.53 0.79 -0.24
CA VAL A 17 -13.33 0.44 1.17
C VAL A 17 -13.78 1.59 2.06
N PHE A 18 -14.75 1.32 2.92
CA PHE A 18 -15.13 2.23 4.00
C PHE A 18 -14.47 1.78 5.30
N SER A 19 -13.65 2.66 5.88
CA SER A 19 -12.97 2.41 7.14
C SER A 19 -13.37 3.46 8.16
N LEU A 20 -13.87 2.99 9.30
CA LEU A 20 -14.35 3.84 10.40
C LEU A 20 -13.32 3.96 11.53
N GLU A 21 -12.38 3.01 11.60
CA GLU A 21 -11.35 2.96 12.65
C GLU A 21 -9.99 3.41 12.15
N MET A 22 -9.65 3.05 10.91
CA MET A 22 -8.34 3.34 10.34
C MET A 22 -8.40 4.50 9.37
N SER A 23 -7.40 5.37 9.43
CA SER A 23 -7.20 6.43 8.46
C SER A 23 -6.83 5.89 7.07
N LYS A 24 -7.04 6.71 6.03
CA LYS A 24 -6.58 6.40 4.66
C LYS A 24 -5.09 6.05 4.61
N THR A 25 -4.27 6.77 5.37
CA THR A 25 -2.82 6.57 5.40
C THR A 25 -2.46 5.21 5.99
N GLU A 26 -3.09 4.80 7.09
CA GLU A 26 -2.82 3.49 7.69
C GLU A 26 -3.25 2.34 6.79
N LEU A 27 -4.36 2.49 6.07
CA LEU A 27 -4.79 1.51 5.07
C LEU A 27 -3.77 1.39 3.93
N ALA A 28 -3.35 2.53 3.37
CA ALA A 28 -2.35 2.56 2.31
C ALA A 28 -1.03 1.93 2.76
N GLN A 29 -0.56 2.26 3.96
CA GLN A 29 0.66 1.66 4.54
C GLN A 29 0.53 0.14 4.70
N ARG A 30 -0.62 -0.38 5.14
CA ARG A 30 -0.86 -1.83 5.21
C ARG A 30 -0.84 -2.48 3.82
N ILE A 31 -1.44 -1.85 2.81
CA ILE A 31 -1.43 -2.36 1.43
C ILE A 31 0.00 -2.40 0.88
N ILE A 32 0.77 -1.31 1.05
CA ILE A 32 2.15 -1.21 0.58
C ILE A 32 3.03 -2.24 1.26
N SER A 33 2.93 -2.37 2.59
CA SER A 33 3.70 -3.36 3.35
C SER A 33 3.40 -4.78 2.90
N ALA A 34 2.13 -5.09 2.63
CA ALA A 34 1.70 -6.41 2.15
C ALA A 34 2.18 -6.73 0.72
N GLU A 35 2.44 -5.74 -0.14
CA GLU A 35 2.89 -5.98 -1.51
C GLU A 35 4.41 -5.87 -1.70
N THR A 36 5.10 -5.01 -0.93
CA THR A 36 6.50 -4.65 -1.19
C THR A 36 7.52 -5.33 -0.26
N ASP A 37 7.06 -6.21 0.64
CA ASP A 37 7.87 -6.85 1.70
C ASP A 37 8.58 -5.82 2.63
N ILE A 38 8.20 -4.54 2.54
CA ILE A 38 8.71 -3.48 3.41
C ILE A 38 7.95 -3.55 4.74
N PRO A 39 8.64 -3.69 5.89
CA PRO A 39 7.97 -3.73 7.18
C PRO A 39 7.20 -2.45 7.47
N LEU A 40 6.01 -2.58 8.06
CA LEU A 40 5.17 -1.44 8.46
C LEU A 40 5.92 -0.45 9.38
N VAL A 41 6.84 -0.95 10.22
CA VAL A 41 7.67 -0.11 11.09
C VAL A 41 8.58 0.82 10.29
N ALA A 42 9.17 0.31 9.21
CA ALA A 42 10.00 1.12 8.31
C ALA A 42 9.16 2.17 7.57
N LEU A 43 7.91 1.85 7.20
CA LEU A 43 6.99 2.84 6.60
C LEU A 43 6.58 3.97 7.57
N ARG A 44 6.69 3.75 8.89
CA ARG A 44 6.42 4.76 9.92
C ARG A 44 7.64 5.62 10.24
N ARG A 45 8.84 5.11 9.99
CA ARG A 45 10.12 5.77 10.27
C ARG A 45 10.91 5.87 8.97
N ALA A 46 10.79 7.01 8.30
CA ALA A 46 11.46 7.27 7.03
C ALA A 46 12.97 7.03 7.09
N ASP A 47 13.59 7.24 8.26
CA ASP A 47 15.02 7.04 8.50
C ASP A 47 15.47 5.57 8.35
N ASP A 48 14.56 4.61 8.51
CA ASP A 48 14.82 3.17 8.40
C ASP A 48 14.62 2.63 6.96
N ILE A 49 14.28 3.50 6.00
CA ILE A 49 14.06 3.12 4.60
C ILE A 49 15.34 3.35 3.79
N THR A 50 15.95 2.26 3.31
CA THR A 50 17.10 2.35 2.40
C THR A 50 16.71 2.99 1.06
N PRO A 51 17.66 3.58 0.32
CA PRO A 51 17.39 4.18 -0.99
C PRO A 51 16.70 3.22 -1.97
N GLU A 52 17.04 1.93 -1.93
CA GLU A 52 16.44 0.89 -2.80
C GLU A 52 14.98 0.64 -2.45
N ARG A 53 14.65 0.66 -1.15
CA ARG A 53 13.26 0.54 -0.66
C ARG A 53 12.45 1.78 -1.01
N TRP A 54 13.05 2.96 -0.97
CA TRP A 54 12.42 4.20 -1.44
C TRP A 54 12.02 4.10 -2.91
N ASN A 55 12.90 3.56 -3.76
CA ASN A 55 12.59 3.36 -5.17
C ASN A 55 11.43 2.35 -5.39
N THR A 56 11.45 1.25 -4.63
CA THR A 56 10.38 0.23 -4.66
C THR A 56 9.04 0.82 -4.20
N LEU A 57 9.06 1.61 -3.14
CA LEU A 57 7.89 2.28 -2.58
C LEU A 57 7.29 3.27 -3.59
N ASN A 58 8.11 4.13 -4.20
CA ASN A 58 7.64 5.11 -5.19
C ASN A 58 7.03 4.42 -6.42
N THR A 59 7.66 3.34 -6.90
CA THR A 59 7.15 2.56 -8.02
C THR A 59 5.79 1.93 -7.69
N PHE A 60 5.67 1.35 -6.50
CA PHE A 60 4.42 0.74 -6.06
C PHE A 60 3.34 1.78 -5.76
N TRP A 61 3.70 2.96 -5.24
CA TRP A 61 2.78 4.06 -5.02
C TRP A 61 2.12 4.52 -6.33
N SER A 62 2.89 4.65 -7.41
CA SER A 62 2.33 4.95 -8.73
C SER A 62 1.33 3.88 -9.18
N ARG A 63 1.69 2.60 -9.06
CA ARG A 63 0.78 1.49 -9.40
C ARG A 63 -0.50 1.50 -8.56
N LEU A 64 -0.42 1.87 -7.29
CA LEU A 64 -1.56 1.95 -6.40
C LEU A 64 -2.49 3.12 -6.77
N GLN A 65 -1.95 4.25 -7.23
CA GLN A 65 -2.77 5.36 -7.73
C GLN A 65 -3.53 5.04 -9.01
N ASP A 66 -2.95 4.18 -9.87
CA ASP A 66 -3.59 3.76 -11.12
C ASP A 66 -4.56 2.59 -10.93
N ALA A 67 -4.54 1.92 -9.77
CA ALA A 67 -5.39 0.79 -9.47
C ALA A 67 -6.82 1.24 -9.11
N PRO A 68 -7.86 0.45 -9.45
CA PRO A 68 -9.25 0.82 -9.20
C PRO A 68 -9.67 0.52 -7.74
N LEU A 69 -9.10 1.28 -6.77
CA LEU A 69 -9.30 1.17 -5.31
C LEU A 69 -9.75 2.49 -4.65
#